data_AF-A0AA39H6C0-F1
#
_entry.id   AF-A0AA39H6C0-F1
#
_cell.length_a   1.000
_cell.length_b   1.000
_cell.length_c   1.000
_cell.angle_alpha   90.00
_cell.angle_beta   90.00
_cell.angle_gamma   90.00
#
_symmetry.space_group_name_H-M   'P 1'
#
loop_
_entity.id
_entity.type
_entity.pdbx_description
1 polymer ?
#
loop_
_entity_poly.entity_id
_entity_poly.type
_entity_poly.pdbx_seq_one_letter_code
_entity_poly.pdbx_strand_id
1 'polypeptide(L)'
;MSVIIARIGVMLGKVVVLSALLAVALGTKCEAPKVSASSFSTTDGFFHFSSTFIVEFTLQCANNVKDMPVFAVVNDKIYQAAVSEETSKYQITWLLPHSESYSRTFDVQIFDEDSINAYKKAQREGQDTSVVKSLYTHQFAHPGVSKQWPVSPESLSVLAFAAIFSYVFFGIKSNSPNSCKNEKAKNNSFPEQPKHDIKSSRLVQQFTSTFSTIKYYFKKHWYIAVPIHCVSCSLWFAGLYLAVRSGVDVVSTLEFLHIPESWIEKIKNTPASAGHFVVAAILYKIATPGRYATTLAGIQLAFWILGRRLR
;
A
#
# COMPACT_ATOMS: atom_id res chain seq x y z
N MET A 1 0.19 15.40 -81.45
CA MET A 1 1.00 14.81 -80.35
C MET A 1 0.61 15.32 -78.96
N SER A 2 0.66 16.63 -78.70
CA SER A 2 0.64 17.23 -77.34
C SER A 2 -0.48 16.76 -76.39
N VAL A 3 -1.71 16.55 -76.89
CA VAL A 3 -2.88 16.13 -76.08
C VAL A 3 -2.69 14.76 -75.43
N ILE A 4 -1.96 13.85 -76.07
CA ILE A 4 -1.72 12.48 -75.56
C ILE A 4 -0.78 12.53 -74.36
N ILE A 5 0.29 13.33 -74.44
CA ILE A 5 1.27 13.52 -73.36
C ILE A 5 0.59 14.07 -72.10
N ALA A 6 -0.31 15.05 -72.25
CA ALA A 6 -1.07 15.61 -71.14
C ALA A 6 -1.96 14.55 -70.44
N ARG A 7 -2.63 13.67 -71.19
CA ARG A 7 -3.44 12.59 -70.59
C ARG A 7 -2.60 11.52 -69.89
N ILE A 8 -1.41 11.20 -70.41
CA ILE A 8 -0.47 10.28 -69.76
C ILE A 8 0.01 10.86 -68.42
N GLY A 9 0.39 12.15 -68.38
CA GLY A 9 0.80 12.81 -67.13
C GLY A 9 -0.28 12.80 -66.05
N VAL A 10 -1.54 13.07 -66.41
CA VAL A 10 -2.68 13.01 -65.46
C VAL A 10 -2.94 11.58 -64.98
N MET A 11 -2.75 10.56 -65.81
CA MET A 11 -2.88 9.17 -65.38
C MET A 11 -1.75 8.74 -64.43
N LEU A 12 -0.48 9.09 -64.72
CA LEU A 12 0.62 8.82 -63.78
C LEU A 12 0.41 9.53 -62.44
N GLY A 13 -0.01 10.81 -62.44
CA GLY A 13 -0.32 11.55 -61.23
C GLY A 13 -1.40 10.86 -60.37
N LYS A 14 -2.46 10.36 -60.99
CA LYS A 14 -3.51 9.59 -60.30
C LYS A 14 -2.99 8.26 -59.74
N VAL A 15 -2.16 7.53 -60.49
CA VAL A 15 -1.58 6.25 -60.03
C VAL A 15 -0.62 6.45 -58.85
N VAL A 16 0.21 7.50 -58.88
CA VAL A 16 1.13 7.85 -57.77
C VAL A 16 0.38 8.29 -56.51
N VAL A 17 -0.71 9.05 -56.66
CA VAL A 17 -1.58 9.40 -55.52
C VAL A 17 -2.28 8.15 -54.95
N LEU A 18 -2.72 7.23 -55.81
CA LEU A 18 -3.36 5.98 -55.36
C LEU A 18 -2.39 5.06 -54.62
N SER A 19 -1.14 4.91 -55.08
CA SER A 19 -0.13 4.09 -54.41
C SER A 19 0.37 4.73 -53.10
N ALA A 20 0.47 6.06 -53.04
CA ALA A 20 0.78 6.78 -51.80
C ALA A 20 -0.33 6.59 -50.74
N LEU A 21 -1.60 6.67 -51.14
CA LEU A 21 -2.73 6.37 -50.25
C LEU A 21 -2.73 4.91 -49.76
N LEU A 22 -2.36 3.97 -50.63
CA LEU A 22 -2.28 2.55 -50.27
C LEU A 22 -1.12 2.24 -49.30
N ALA A 23 -0.02 2.98 -49.37
CA ALA A 23 1.13 2.82 -48.47
C ALA A 23 0.83 3.23 -47.02
N VAL A 24 -0.05 4.21 -46.80
CA VAL A 24 -0.45 4.68 -45.45
C VAL A 24 -1.33 3.64 -44.72
N ALA A 25 -1.93 2.69 -45.43
CA ALA A 25 -2.77 1.64 -44.84
C ALA A 25 -1.98 0.50 -44.15
N LEU A 26 -0.65 0.50 -44.22
CA LEU A 26 0.19 -0.59 -43.71
C LEU A 26 0.50 -0.48 -42.21
N GLY A 27 -0.49 -0.81 -41.39
CA GLY A 27 -0.27 -1.57 -40.17
C GLY A 27 -0.05 -0.81 -38.87
N THR A 28 -1.13 -0.30 -38.27
CA THR A 28 -1.22 -0.01 -36.82
C THR A 28 -1.25 -1.27 -35.94
N LYS A 29 -0.73 -2.42 -36.42
CA LYS A 29 -0.95 -3.73 -35.79
C LYS A 29 0.31 -4.31 -35.16
N CYS A 30 0.19 -4.73 -33.91
CA CYS A 30 1.28 -5.33 -33.15
C CYS A 30 1.48 -6.81 -33.56
N GLU A 31 2.38 -7.04 -34.51
CA GLU A 31 2.74 -8.40 -34.92
C GLU A 31 3.70 -9.03 -33.91
N ALA A 32 3.40 -10.27 -33.49
CA ALA A 32 4.12 -11.06 -32.48
C ALA A 32 4.42 -10.29 -31.16
N PRO A 33 3.39 -9.92 -30.37
CA PRO A 33 3.58 -9.19 -29.10
C PRO A 33 4.35 -10.03 -28.07
N LYS A 34 5.59 -9.62 -27.77
CA LYS A 34 6.34 -10.11 -26.61
C LYS A 34 5.98 -9.24 -25.40
N VAL A 35 5.28 -9.83 -24.43
CA VAL A 35 4.75 -9.14 -23.26
C VAL A 35 5.53 -9.50 -22.00
N SER A 36 5.80 -8.51 -21.15
CA SER A 36 6.20 -8.72 -19.75
C SER A 36 5.20 -7.98 -18.86
N ALA A 37 4.60 -8.66 -17.89
CA ALA A 37 3.51 -8.13 -17.07
C ALA A 37 3.74 -8.37 -15.57
N SER A 38 3.37 -7.39 -14.75
CA SER A 38 3.44 -7.42 -13.29
C SER A 38 2.16 -6.86 -12.70
N SER A 39 1.54 -7.62 -11.79
CA SER A 39 0.20 -7.37 -11.27
C SER A 39 0.17 -7.21 -9.76
N PHE A 40 -0.60 -6.24 -9.28
CA PHE A 40 -0.66 -5.79 -7.89
C PHE A 40 -2.11 -5.60 -7.46
N SER A 41 -2.43 -5.96 -6.21
CA SER A 41 -3.76 -5.74 -5.64
C SER A 41 -3.68 -5.37 -4.17
N THR A 42 -4.61 -4.54 -3.74
CA THR A 42 -4.79 -4.19 -2.33
C THR A 42 -5.55 -5.29 -1.61
N THR A 43 -5.02 -5.74 -0.48
CA THR A 43 -5.61 -6.80 0.36
C THR A 43 -6.09 -6.30 1.72
N ASP A 44 -5.95 -5.00 1.99
CA ASP A 44 -6.38 -4.38 3.26
C ASP A 44 -7.87 -4.01 3.22
N GLY A 45 -8.67 -4.72 4.03
CA GLY A 45 -10.10 -4.48 4.16
C GLY A 45 -10.52 -3.43 5.19
N PHE A 46 -9.56 -2.81 5.90
CA PHE A 46 -9.82 -1.93 7.05
C PHE A 46 -9.81 -0.45 6.66
N PHE A 47 -8.87 -0.04 5.80
CA PHE A 47 -8.73 1.37 5.39
C PHE A 47 -9.55 1.77 4.16
N HIS A 48 -10.00 0.80 3.35
CA HIS A 48 -10.69 1.03 2.08
C HIS A 48 -12.05 0.32 2.00
N PHE A 49 -12.96 0.84 1.17
CA PHE A 49 -14.26 0.20 0.86
C PHE A 49 -14.22 -0.70 -0.39
N SER A 50 -13.18 -0.55 -1.21
CA SER A 50 -12.97 -1.22 -2.50
C SER A 50 -11.51 -1.58 -2.66
N SER A 51 -11.22 -2.74 -3.25
CA SER A 51 -9.86 -3.10 -3.60
C SER A 51 -9.52 -2.50 -4.96
N THR A 52 -8.39 -1.82 -5.03
CA THR A 52 -7.72 -1.44 -6.28
C THR A 52 -6.88 -2.63 -6.78
N PHE A 53 -7.00 -2.89 -8.08
CA PHE A 53 -6.23 -3.88 -8.85
C PHE A 53 -5.48 -3.13 -9.95
N ILE A 54 -4.19 -3.42 -10.12
CA ILE A 54 -3.30 -2.77 -11.07
C ILE A 54 -2.55 -3.84 -11.84
N VAL A 55 -2.54 -3.73 -13.17
CA VAL A 55 -1.68 -4.55 -14.04
C VAL A 55 -0.83 -3.61 -14.87
N GLU A 56 0.47 -3.67 -14.65
CA GLU A 56 1.48 -3.05 -15.50
C GLU A 56 1.97 -4.06 -16.54
N PHE A 57 2.19 -3.63 -17.78
CA PHE A 57 2.84 -4.45 -18.79
C PHE A 57 3.64 -3.63 -19.80
N THR A 58 4.67 -4.26 -20.39
CA THR A 58 5.37 -3.75 -21.57
C THR A 58 4.99 -4.58 -22.80
N LEU A 59 4.88 -3.91 -23.94
CA LEU A 59 4.52 -4.49 -25.22
C LEU A 59 5.69 -4.31 -26.20
N GLN A 60 6.28 -5.40 -26.68
CA GLN A 60 7.31 -5.38 -27.73
C GLN A 60 6.74 -6.02 -29.00
N CYS A 61 6.45 -5.21 -30.01
CA CYS A 61 5.96 -5.64 -31.33
C CYS A 61 7.13 -5.76 -32.32
N ALA A 62 7.10 -6.75 -33.23
CA ALA A 62 8.10 -6.87 -34.30
C ALA A 62 8.17 -5.59 -35.17
N ASN A 63 7.01 -5.00 -35.45
CA ASN A 63 6.86 -3.80 -36.28
C ASN A 63 7.26 -2.48 -35.57
N ASN A 64 7.82 -2.54 -34.34
CA ASN A 64 8.32 -1.37 -33.58
C ASN A 64 7.32 -0.21 -33.36
N VAL A 65 6.02 -0.48 -33.49
CA VAL A 65 4.94 0.46 -33.14
C VAL A 65 5.04 0.82 -31.66
N LYS A 66 4.95 2.12 -31.36
CA LYS A 66 4.90 2.69 -30.00
C LYS A 66 3.56 3.38 -29.78
N ASP A 67 3.21 3.58 -28.52
CA ASP A 67 2.12 4.46 -28.08
C ASP A 67 0.76 4.14 -28.74
N MET A 68 0.47 2.84 -28.86
CA MET A 68 -0.78 2.32 -29.41
C MET A 68 -1.90 2.36 -28.35
N PRO A 69 -3.14 2.73 -28.70
CA PRO A 69 -4.28 2.58 -27.78
C PRO A 69 -4.56 1.10 -27.51
N VAL A 70 -4.24 0.64 -26.30
CA VAL A 70 -4.50 -0.72 -25.82
C VAL A 70 -5.69 -0.72 -24.86
N PHE A 71 -6.55 -1.73 -25.01
CA PHE A 71 -7.71 -1.94 -24.17
C PHE A 71 -7.63 -3.28 -23.44
N ALA A 72 -8.36 -3.41 -22.33
CA ALA A 72 -8.46 -4.67 -21.61
C ALA A 72 -9.90 -4.94 -21.16
N VAL A 73 -10.28 -6.21 -21.13
CA VAL A 73 -11.57 -6.68 -20.61
C VAL A 73 -11.31 -7.49 -19.34
N VAL A 74 -12.05 -7.15 -18.28
CA VAL A 74 -12.04 -7.87 -17.00
C VAL A 74 -13.48 -7.97 -16.49
N ASN A 75 -14.00 -9.19 -16.33
CA ASN A 75 -15.43 -9.47 -16.03
C ASN A 75 -16.39 -8.72 -17.01
N ASP A 76 -16.18 -8.91 -18.31
CA ASP A 76 -16.93 -8.30 -19.44
C ASP A 76 -17.03 -6.77 -19.47
N LYS A 77 -16.28 -6.09 -18.60
CA LYS A 77 -16.15 -4.64 -18.54
C LYS A 77 -14.84 -4.19 -19.20
N ILE A 78 -14.96 -3.25 -20.12
CA ILE A 78 -13.84 -2.69 -20.90
C ILE A 78 -13.15 -1.58 -20.10
N TYR A 79 -11.83 -1.62 -20.04
CA TYR A 79 -10.93 -0.61 -19.50
C TYR A 79 -9.94 -0.18 -20.58
N GLN A 80 -9.52 1.08 -20.56
CA GLN A 80 -8.44 1.59 -21.41
C GLN A 80 -7.13 1.57 -20.62
N ALA A 81 -6.02 1.15 -21.24
CA ALA A 81 -4.71 1.25 -20.62
C ALA A 81 -4.19 2.69 -20.69
N ALA A 82 -3.68 3.21 -19.57
CA ALA A 82 -2.87 4.43 -19.54
C ALA A 82 -1.41 4.09 -19.84
N VAL A 83 -0.62 5.05 -20.35
CA VAL A 83 0.84 4.90 -20.50
C VAL A 83 1.52 5.72 -19.41
N SER A 84 2.45 5.11 -18.68
CA SER A 84 3.30 5.80 -17.70
C SER A 84 4.39 6.59 -18.43
N GLU A 85 4.38 7.92 -18.31
CA GLU A 85 5.40 8.80 -18.93
C GLU A 85 6.83 8.48 -18.45
N GLU A 86 6.99 8.13 -17.17
CA GLU A 86 8.29 7.83 -16.55
C GLU A 86 8.87 6.47 -16.97
N THR A 87 8.01 5.45 -17.17
CA THR A 87 8.46 4.06 -17.36
C THR A 87 8.13 3.45 -18.73
N SER A 88 7.36 4.17 -19.57
CA SER A 88 6.82 3.69 -20.85
C SER A 88 6.08 2.36 -20.77
N LYS A 89 5.54 2.02 -19.59
CA LYS A 89 4.67 0.86 -19.36
C LYS A 89 3.21 1.23 -19.63
N TYR A 90 2.45 0.26 -20.12
CA TYR A 90 0.99 0.33 -20.08
C TYR A 90 0.50 -0.09 -18.69
N GLN A 91 -0.46 0.63 -18.14
CA GLN A 91 -1.07 0.39 -16.83
C GLN A 91 -2.59 0.32 -16.97
N ILE A 92 -3.17 -0.80 -16.57
CA ILE A 92 -4.62 -1.00 -16.43
C ILE A 92 -4.93 -0.97 -14.93
N THR A 93 -5.91 -0.16 -14.52
CA THR A 93 -6.37 -0.12 -13.12
C THR A 93 -7.87 -0.27 -13.06
N TRP A 94 -8.36 -1.13 -12.17
CA TRP A 94 -9.78 -1.25 -11.86
C TRP A 94 -10.03 -1.38 -10.36
N LEU A 95 -11.29 -1.18 -9.97
CA LEU A 95 -11.78 -1.16 -8.59
C LEU A 95 -12.94 -2.14 -8.48
N LEU A 96 -12.95 -2.97 -7.44
CA LEU A 96 -14.10 -3.80 -7.05
C LEU A 96 -14.44 -3.55 -5.58
N PRO A 97 -15.72 -3.55 -5.18
CA PRO A 97 -16.12 -3.43 -3.78
C PRO A 97 -15.66 -4.65 -2.98
N HIS A 98 -15.44 -4.49 -1.68
CA HIS A 98 -14.98 -5.59 -0.82
C HIS A 98 -15.97 -6.78 -0.67
N SER A 99 -17.19 -6.65 -1.16
CA SER A 99 -18.14 -7.76 -1.38
C SER A 99 -17.74 -8.68 -2.55
N GLU A 100 -17.05 -8.15 -3.56
CA GLU A 100 -16.70 -8.83 -4.81
C GLU A 100 -15.20 -9.15 -4.94
N SER A 101 -14.34 -8.50 -4.14
CA SER A 101 -12.91 -8.81 -3.98
C SER A 101 -12.66 -10.09 -3.17
N TYR A 102 -13.38 -11.18 -3.47
CA TYR A 102 -13.05 -12.50 -2.95
C TYR A 102 -11.79 -13.06 -3.62
N SER A 103 -11.18 -14.10 -3.05
CA SER A 103 -9.99 -14.72 -3.64
C SER A 103 -10.36 -15.44 -4.94
N ARG A 104 -9.81 -14.95 -6.05
CA ARG A 104 -9.98 -15.51 -7.41
C ARG A 104 -8.83 -15.09 -8.32
N THR A 105 -8.64 -15.85 -9.39
CA THR A 105 -7.88 -15.40 -10.56
C THR A 105 -8.78 -14.50 -11.41
N PHE A 106 -8.25 -13.35 -11.81
CA PHE A 106 -8.84 -12.51 -12.84
C PHE A 106 -8.11 -12.74 -14.16
N ASP A 107 -8.82 -13.18 -15.18
CA ASP A 107 -8.30 -13.26 -16.55
C ASP A 107 -8.41 -11.89 -17.21
N VAL A 108 -7.28 -11.18 -17.29
CA VAL A 108 -7.19 -9.84 -17.91
C VAL A 108 -6.87 -10.02 -19.38
N GLN A 109 -7.90 -9.95 -20.22
CA GLN A 109 -7.77 -10.11 -21.67
C GLN A 109 -7.40 -8.77 -22.31
N ILE A 110 -6.28 -8.70 -23.02
CA ILE A 110 -5.74 -7.48 -23.63
C ILE A 110 -6.04 -7.49 -25.14
N PHE A 111 -6.51 -6.36 -25.66
CA PHE A 111 -6.98 -6.16 -27.03
C PHE A 111 -6.36 -4.90 -27.65
N ASP A 112 -6.11 -4.95 -28.96
CA ASP A 112 -5.88 -3.74 -29.77
C ASP A 112 -7.20 -3.04 -30.11
N GLU A 113 -7.09 -1.87 -30.74
CA GLU A 113 -8.23 -1.06 -31.19
C GLU A 113 -9.19 -1.83 -32.13
N ASP A 114 -8.67 -2.65 -33.04
CA ASP A 114 -9.49 -3.44 -33.96
C ASP A 114 -10.22 -4.59 -33.27
N SER A 115 -9.51 -5.37 -32.45
CA SER A 115 -10.08 -6.52 -31.74
C SER A 115 -11.04 -6.10 -30.63
N ILE A 116 -10.82 -4.97 -29.94
CA ILE A 116 -11.83 -4.45 -29.01
C ILE A 116 -13.07 -3.93 -29.74
N ASN A 117 -12.93 -3.44 -30.98
CA ASN A 117 -14.08 -3.03 -31.79
C ASN A 117 -14.85 -4.26 -32.32
N ALA A 118 -14.17 -5.37 -32.62
CA ALA A 118 -14.81 -6.66 -32.86
C ALA A 118 -15.51 -7.22 -31.61
N TYR A 119 -14.90 -7.16 -30.43
CA TYR A 119 -15.50 -7.55 -29.15
C TYR A 119 -16.78 -6.73 -28.86
N LYS A 120 -16.71 -5.40 -28.99
CA LYS A 120 -17.87 -4.49 -28.86
C LYS A 120 -18.99 -4.81 -29.86
N LYS A 121 -18.68 -5.40 -31.01
CA LYS A 121 -19.68 -5.86 -31.99
C LYS A 121 -20.32 -7.18 -31.52
N ALA A 122 -19.53 -8.20 -31.22
CA ALA A 122 -20.01 -9.50 -30.74
C ALA A 122 -20.92 -9.36 -29.50
N GLN A 123 -20.51 -8.51 -28.55
CA GLN A 123 -21.28 -8.20 -27.32
C GLN A 123 -22.65 -7.55 -27.61
N ARG A 124 -22.80 -6.79 -28.71
CA ARG A 124 -24.09 -6.22 -29.15
C ARG A 124 -24.96 -7.23 -29.90
N GLU A 125 -24.35 -8.20 -30.56
CA GLU A 125 -25.02 -9.25 -31.33
C GLU A 125 -25.39 -10.48 -30.47
N GLY A 126 -25.07 -10.47 -29.17
CA GLY A 126 -25.39 -11.56 -28.24
C GLY A 126 -24.59 -12.84 -28.49
N GLN A 127 -23.45 -12.74 -29.19
CA GLN A 127 -22.56 -13.87 -29.51
C GLN A 127 -21.54 -14.08 -28.38
N ASP A 128 -21.06 -15.32 -28.23
CA ASP A 128 -20.02 -15.64 -27.25
C ASP A 128 -18.75 -14.79 -27.46
N THR A 129 -18.43 -13.99 -26.45
CA THR A 129 -17.32 -13.02 -26.49
C THR A 129 -15.95 -13.68 -26.62
N SER A 130 -15.85 -14.97 -26.29
CA SER A 130 -14.65 -15.81 -26.42
C SER A 130 -14.21 -16.11 -27.86
N VAL A 131 -15.07 -15.86 -28.86
CA VAL A 131 -14.73 -16.03 -30.29
C VAL A 131 -13.74 -14.96 -30.77
N VAL A 132 -13.69 -13.79 -30.12
CA VAL A 132 -12.77 -12.71 -30.47
C VAL A 132 -11.42 -12.92 -29.78
N LYS A 133 -10.41 -13.35 -30.56
CA LYS A 133 -9.05 -13.61 -30.07
C LYS A 133 -8.40 -12.34 -29.48
N SER A 134 -8.12 -12.35 -28.17
CA SER A 134 -7.28 -11.36 -27.49
C SER A 134 -5.82 -11.41 -27.96
N LEU A 135 -5.08 -10.31 -27.84
CA LEU A 135 -3.62 -10.27 -28.07
C LEU A 135 -2.85 -11.13 -27.05
N TYR A 136 -3.25 -11.02 -25.79
CA TYR A 136 -2.64 -11.68 -24.63
C TYR A 136 -3.67 -11.75 -23.50
N THR A 137 -3.64 -12.82 -22.69
CA THR A 137 -4.45 -12.93 -21.48
C THR A 137 -3.51 -13.09 -20.29
N HIS A 138 -3.58 -12.16 -19.34
CA HIS A 138 -2.81 -12.22 -18.09
C HIS A 138 -3.66 -12.80 -16.97
N GLN A 139 -3.23 -13.91 -16.38
CA GLN A 139 -3.89 -14.48 -15.20
C GLN A 139 -3.38 -13.81 -13.93
N PHE A 140 -4.26 -13.09 -13.24
CA PHE A 140 -3.91 -12.41 -11.99
C PHE A 140 -4.62 -13.03 -10.78
N ALA A 141 -3.89 -13.83 -9.99
CA ALA A 141 -4.39 -14.44 -8.76
C ALA A 141 -4.44 -13.43 -7.60
N HIS A 142 -5.64 -13.03 -7.17
CA HIS A 142 -5.86 -12.23 -5.98
C HIS A 142 -6.10 -13.13 -4.76
N PRO A 143 -5.34 -12.98 -3.64
CA PRO A 143 -5.51 -13.81 -2.44
C PRO A 143 -6.75 -13.46 -1.60
N GLY A 144 -7.52 -12.43 -1.99
CA GLY A 144 -8.71 -11.97 -1.27
C GLY A 144 -8.41 -10.88 -0.24
N VAL A 145 -9.47 -10.17 0.15
CA VAL A 145 -9.40 -9.12 1.18
C VAL A 145 -9.21 -9.72 2.57
N SER A 146 -8.16 -9.29 3.25
CA SER A 146 -7.88 -9.66 4.64
C SER A 146 -8.88 -9.00 5.60
N LYS A 147 -9.65 -9.82 6.32
CA LYS A 147 -10.50 -9.37 7.44
C LYS A 147 -9.63 -9.11 8.67
N GLN A 148 -8.83 -8.04 8.63
CA GLN A 148 -8.01 -7.64 9.77
C GLN A 148 -8.89 -7.31 10.97
N TRP A 149 -8.48 -7.79 12.15
CA TRP A 149 -9.17 -7.55 13.40
C TRP A 149 -9.11 -6.06 13.79
N PRO A 150 -10.18 -5.43 14.31
CA PRO A 150 -10.24 -3.97 14.50
C PRO A 150 -9.23 -3.41 15.52
N VAL A 151 -8.68 -4.27 16.39
CA VAL A 151 -7.58 -3.94 17.30
C VAL A 151 -6.25 -4.24 16.61
N SER A 152 -5.40 -3.23 16.41
CA SER A 152 -4.11 -3.42 15.73
C SER A 152 -3.18 -4.35 16.52
N PRO A 153 -2.26 -5.09 15.85
CA PRO A 153 -1.28 -5.93 16.53
C PRO A 153 -0.38 -5.12 17.48
N GLU A 154 -0.19 -3.83 17.21
CA GLU A 154 0.50 -2.87 18.10
C GLU A 154 -0.28 -2.67 19.41
N SER A 155 -1.61 -2.56 19.32
CA SER A 155 -2.50 -2.39 20.47
C SER A 155 -2.58 -3.67 21.31
N LEU A 156 -2.68 -4.83 20.65
CA LEU A 156 -2.61 -6.14 21.33
C LEU A 156 -1.27 -6.38 22.01
N SER A 157 -0.15 -6.05 21.35
CA SER A 157 1.18 -6.19 21.96
C SER A 157 1.40 -5.21 23.11
N VAL A 158 0.96 -3.94 23.01
CA VAL A 158 1.01 -2.99 24.14
C VAL A 158 0.18 -3.49 25.33
N LEU A 159 -1.01 -4.05 25.12
CA LEU A 159 -1.82 -4.65 26.19
C LEU A 159 -1.16 -5.89 26.79
N ALA A 160 -0.59 -6.79 25.97
CA ALA A 160 0.13 -7.96 26.45
C ALA A 160 1.39 -7.58 27.25
N PHE A 161 2.19 -6.62 26.77
CA PHE A 161 3.35 -6.12 27.50
C PHE A 161 2.95 -5.37 28.77
N ALA A 162 1.86 -4.61 28.78
CA ALA A 162 1.34 -3.98 30.00
C ALA A 162 0.87 -5.03 31.03
N ALA A 163 0.19 -6.10 30.59
CA ALA A 163 -0.22 -7.21 31.46
C ALA A 163 1.00 -7.95 32.03
N ILE A 164 1.96 -8.36 31.20
CA ILE A 164 3.21 -9.01 31.61
C ILE A 164 4.01 -8.10 32.56
N PHE A 165 4.13 -6.81 32.24
CA PHE A 165 4.82 -5.84 33.10
C PHE A 165 4.10 -5.71 34.45
N SER A 166 2.77 -5.63 34.48
CA SER A 166 2.01 -5.56 35.73
C SER A 166 2.18 -6.83 36.58
N TYR A 167 2.13 -8.01 35.96
CA TYR A 167 2.35 -9.29 36.65
C TYR A 167 3.76 -9.36 37.25
N VAL A 168 4.79 -8.93 36.51
CA VAL A 168 6.18 -8.90 36.99
C VAL A 168 6.37 -7.84 38.08
N PHE A 169 5.91 -6.59 37.89
CA PHE A 169 6.14 -5.51 38.86
C PHE A 169 5.36 -5.68 40.17
N PHE A 170 4.12 -6.19 40.13
CA PHE A 170 3.37 -6.51 41.35
C PHE A 170 3.82 -7.85 41.95
N GLY A 171 4.22 -8.84 41.14
CA GLY A 171 4.78 -10.11 41.62
C GLY A 171 6.13 -9.97 42.34
N ILE A 172 6.97 -8.99 41.95
CA ILE A 172 8.25 -8.68 42.60
C ILE A 172 8.10 -8.09 44.02
N LYS A 173 6.87 -7.84 44.51
CA LYS A 173 6.65 -7.53 45.93
C LYS A 173 6.75 -8.77 46.86
N SER A 174 7.22 -9.90 46.37
CA SER A 174 7.67 -11.03 47.19
C SER A 174 9.07 -11.51 46.79
N ASN A 175 9.85 -11.90 47.80
CA ASN A 175 11.16 -12.55 47.73
C ASN A 175 12.31 -11.78 47.05
N SER A 176 13.10 -11.08 47.86
CA SER A 176 14.44 -10.60 47.51
C SER A 176 15.51 -11.53 48.13
N PRO A 177 16.24 -12.32 47.32
CA PRO A 177 17.41 -13.08 47.79
C PRO A 177 18.72 -12.37 47.45
N ASN A 178 19.54 -12.07 48.47
CA ASN A 178 20.90 -11.59 48.29
C ASN A 178 21.83 -12.76 47.92
N SER A 179 22.68 -12.62 46.89
CA SER A 179 24.00 -13.29 46.87
C SER A 179 24.92 -12.69 45.80
N CYS A 180 26.12 -12.29 46.20
CA CYS A 180 27.25 -12.11 45.27
C CYS A 180 27.96 -13.45 45.07
N LYS A 181 28.46 -13.74 43.86
CA LYS A 181 29.60 -14.66 43.65
C LYS A 181 30.26 -14.42 42.28
N ASN A 182 31.58 -14.50 42.25
CA ASN A 182 32.39 -14.59 41.02
C ASN A 182 32.33 -16.02 40.45
N GLU A 183 32.73 -16.22 39.18
CA GLU A 183 33.84 -17.11 38.77
C GLU A 183 33.85 -17.42 37.24
N LYS A 184 34.96 -17.06 36.57
CA LYS A 184 35.59 -17.57 35.31
C LYS A 184 34.75 -17.97 34.06
N ALA A 185 34.89 -17.13 33.02
CA ALA A 185 35.52 -17.41 31.72
C ALA A 185 35.32 -18.75 30.97
N LYS A 186 34.98 -18.66 29.66
CA LYS A 186 35.49 -19.59 28.62
C LYS A 186 35.65 -18.94 27.24
N ASN A 187 36.85 -19.06 26.68
CA ASN A 187 37.31 -18.51 25.40
C ASN A 187 36.66 -19.18 24.17
N ASN A 188 36.53 -18.48 23.03
CA ASN A 188 37.41 -18.68 21.85
C ASN A 188 37.00 -17.87 20.59
N SER A 189 37.94 -17.77 19.65
CA SER A 189 38.02 -16.93 18.44
C SER A 189 37.37 -17.52 17.17
N PHE A 190 36.92 -16.64 16.25
CA PHE A 190 37.19 -16.69 14.78
C PHE A 190 36.90 -15.27 14.14
N PRO A 191 36.97 -15.00 12.81
CA PRO A 191 38.03 -14.13 12.27
C PRO A 191 37.55 -12.92 11.42
N GLU A 192 38.51 -12.22 10.82
CA GLU A 192 38.35 -11.07 9.91
C GLU A 192 38.40 -11.47 8.41
N GLN A 193 37.58 -10.85 7.55
CA GLN A 193 37.73 -10.62 6.08
C GLN A 193 36.58 -9.68 5.58
N PRO A 194 36.58 -9.10 4.36
CA PRO A 194 37.52 -8.11 3.80
C PRO A 194 36.80 -6.82 3.28
N LYS A 195 37.51 -5.90 2.59
CA LYS A 195 37.00 -4.59 2.13
C LYS A 195 36.40 -4.59 0.70
N HIS A 196 35.32 -3.83 0.45
CA HIS A 196 35.09 -3.15 -0.85
C HIS A 196 34.22 -1.87 -0.75
N ASP A 197 34.32 -1.01 -1.77
CA ASP A 197 33.54 0.20 -2.11
C ASP A 197 33.14 1.26 -1.05
N ILE A 198 33.90 2.35 -1.05
CA ILE A 198 33.71 3.55 -0.21
C ILE A 198 32.62 4.51 -0.76
N LYS A 199 32.25 4.43 -2.05
CA LYS A 199 31.35 5.41 -2.69
C LYS A 199 29.87 5.14 -2.45
N SER A 200 29.41 3.90 -2.67
CA SER A 200 28.03 3.48 -2.34
C SER A 200 27.73 3.63 -0.85
N SER A 201 28.72 3.26 -0.02
CA SER A 201 28.66 3.31 1.44
C SER A 201 28.16 4.63 2.01
N ARG A 202 28.46 5.80 1.41
CA ARG A 202 28.06 7.10 2.00
C ARG A 202 26.55 7.38 1.96
N LEU A 203 25.85 6.99 0.89
CA LEU A 203 24.38 7.17 0.83
C LEU A 203 23.68 6.21 1.81
N VAL A 204 24.14 4.96 1.88
CA VAL A 204 23.66 3.98 2.86
C VAL A 204 23.98 4.43 4.29
N GLN A 205 25.15 5.04 4.53
CA GLN A 205 25.56 5.56 5.83
C GLN A 205 24.70 6.74 6.30
N GLN A 206 24.16 7.57 5.41
CA GLN A 206 23.23 8.64 5.79
C GLN A 206 21.89 8.11 6.28
N PHE A 207 21.32 7.09 5.62
CA PHE A 207 20.08 6.44 6.07
C PHE A 207 20.31 5.58 7.34
N THR A 208 21.42 4.84 7.39
CA THR A 208 21.75 3.98 8.54
C THR A 208 22.33 4.72 9.74
N SER A 209 22.81 5.96 9.61
CA SER A 209 23.21 6.81 10.75
C SER A 209 22.05 7.00 11.72
N THR A 210 20.88 7.36 11.20
CA THR A 210 19.65 7.53 12.00
C THR A 210 19.22 6.21 12.64
N PHE A 211 19.15 5.11 11.87
CA PHE A 211 18.72 3.80 12.39
C PHE A 211 19.71 3.16 13.37
N SER A 212 21.02 3.31 13.17
CA SER A 212 22.04 2.81 14.09
C SER A 212 22.04 3.61 15.40
N THR A 213 21.85 4.92 15.32
CA THR A 213 21.62 5.81 16.48
C THR A 213 20.37 5.40 17.24
N ILE A 214 19.23 5.20 16.56
CA ILE A 214 17.98 4.70 17.17
C ILE A 214 18.21 3.34 17.85
N LYS A 215 18.89 2.39 17.18
CA LYS A 215 19.20 1.05 17.71
C LYS A 215 20.11 1.11 18.94
N TYR A 216 21.05 2.06 18.99
CA TYR A 216 21.88 2.35 20.18
C TYR A 216 21.04 2.91 21.34
N TYR A 217 20.25 3.95 21.10
CA TYR A 217 19.39 4.56 22.13
C TYR A 217 18.34 3.58 22.66
N PHE A 218 17.76 2.75 21.79
CA PHE A 218 16.85 1.66 22.16
C PHE A 218 17.56 0.66 23.08
N LYS A 219 18.70 0.09 22.66
CA LYS A 219 19.46 -0.88 23.49
C LYS A 219 19.85 -0.30 24.86
N LYS A 220 20.11 1.01 24.96
CA LYS A 220 20.55 1.69 26.18
C LYS A 220 19.42 2.22 27.09
N HIS A 221 18.22 2.50 26.58
CA HIS A 221 17.14 3.16 27.34
C HIS A 221 15.73 2.56 27.17
N TRP A 222 15.57 1.42 26.49
CA TRP A 222 14.24 0.77 26.32
C TRP A 222 13.52 0.55 27.66
N TYR A 223 14.24 0.21 28.74
CA TYR A 223 13.70 -0.01 30.08
C TYR A 223 13.18 1.27 30.77
N ILE A 224 13.46 2.45 30.22
CA ILE A 224 12.85 3.74 30.64
C ILE A 224 11.69 4.09 29.71
N ALA A 225 11.91 3.96 28.39
CA ALA A 225 10.92 4.33 27.38
C ALA A 225 9.65 3.44 27.42
N VAL A 226 9.80 2.13 27.62
CA VAL A 226 8.67 1.18 27.63
C VAL A 226 7.73 1.43 28.81
N PRO A 227 8.18 1.52 30.08
CA PRO A 227 7.28 1.85 31.19
C PRO A 227 6.58 3.21 31.03
N ILE A 228 7.30 4.26 30.57
CA ILE A 228 6.71 5.58 30.30
C ILE A 228 5.62 5.48 29.22
N HIS A 229 5.86 4.72 28.15
CA HIS A 229 4.86 4.51 27.10
C HIS A 229 3.65 3.70 27.60
N CYS A 230 3.86 2.62 28.36
CA CYS A 230 2.77 1.84 28.95
C CYS A 230 1.90 2.67 29.90
N VAL A 231 2.49 3.50 30.76
CA VAL A 231 1.75 4.40 31.67
C VAL A 231 1.03 5.49 30.87
N SER A 232 1.70 6.16 29.92
CA SER A 232 1.09 7.16 29.01
C SER A 232 -0.12 6.60 28.26
N CYS A 233 0.03 5.43 27.64
CA CYS A 233 -1.04 4.73 26.94
C CYS A 233 -2.22 4.36 27.86
N SER A 234 -1.94 3.91 29.08
CA SER A 234 -2.97 3.54 30.07
C SER A 234 -3.74 4.77 30.57
N LEU A 235 -3.05 5.88 30.85
CA LEU A 235 -3.66 7.14 31.27
C LEU A 235 -4.54 7.73 30.17
N TRP A 236 -4.08 7.75 28.92
CA TRP A 236 -4.89 8.21 27.77
C TRP A 236 -6.14 7.36 27.55
N PHE A 237 -6.02 6.02 27.62
CA PHE A 237 -7.19 5.16 27.47
C PHE A 237 -8.18 5.31 28.63
N ALA A 238 -7.70 5.36 29.88
CA ALA A 238 -8.53 5.57 31.05
C ALA A 238 -9.23 6.93 31.03
N GLY A 239 -8.53 8.01 30.65
CA GLY A 239 -9.11 9.36 30.54
C GLY A 239 -10.23 9.44 29.49
N LEU A 240 -10.00 8.87 28.30
CA LEU A 240 -11.03 8.82 27.25
C LEU A 240 -12.22 7.93 27.64
N TYR A 241 -11.97 6.77 28.24
CA TYR A 241 -13.04 5.91 28.76
C TYR A 241 -13.87 6.59 29.85
N LEU A 242 -13.23 7.36 30.75
CA LEU A 242 -13.93 8.13 31.76
C LEU A 242 -14.77 9.27 31.16
N ALA A 243 -14.24 10.01 30.17
CA ALA A 243 -15.00 11.06 29.46
C ALA A 243 -16.24 10.50 28.72
N VAL A 244 -16.09 9.35 28.05
CA VAL A 244 -17.19 8.63 27.38
C VAL A 244 -18.19 8.04 28.40
N ARG A 245 -17.75 7.71 29.61
CA ARG A 245 -18.61 7.23 30.70
C ARG A 245 -19.31 8.38 31.45
N SER A 246 -18.72 9.57 31.50
CA SER A 246 -19.31 10.76 32.13
C SER A 246 -20.26 11.53 31.20
N GLY A 247 -20.57 11.00 30.01
CA GLY A 247 -21.53 11.61 29.09
C GLY A 247 -21.03 12.90 28.42
N VAL A 248 -19.71 13.08 28.26
CA VAL A 248 -19.19 14.15 27.41
C VAL A 248 -19.67 13.90 25.99
N ASP A 249 -20.19 14.94 25.31
CA ASP A 249 -20.61 14.79 23.92
C ASP A 249 -19.39 14.63 23.01
N VAL A 250 -19.14 13.36 22.66
CA VAL A 250 -18.10 12.92 21.74
C VAL A 250 -18.29 13.53 20.35
N VAL A 251 -19.54 13.77 19.92
CA VAL A 251 -19.86 14.27 18.57
C VAL A 251 -19.47 15.74 18.46
N SER A 252 -19.98 16.62 19.32
CA SER A 252 -19.56 18.03 19.37
C SER A 252 -18.04 18.20 19.54
N THR A 253 -17.40 17.30 20.31
CA THR A 253 -15.94 17.33 20.52
C THR A 253 -15.16 17.02 19.23
N LEU A 254 -15.64 16.10 18.39
CA LEU A 254 -15.02 15.74 17.11
C LEU A 254 -15.29 16.78 16.01
N GLU A 255 -16.50 17.36 16.00
CA GLU A 255 -16.90 18.43 15.08
C GLU A 255 -16.05 19.69 15.35
N PHE A 256 -15.85 20.07 16.62
CA PHE A 256 -14.92 21.14 17.01
C PHE A 256 -13.48 20.89 16.52
N LEU A 257 -13.01 19.64 16.60
CA LEU A 257 -11.68 19.22 16.14
C LEU A 257 -11.55 19.04 14.62
N HIS A 258 -12.59 19.31 13.82
CA HIS A 258 -12.61 19.12 12.37
C HIS A 258 -12.21 17.69 11.93
N ILE A 259 -12.61 16.68 12.71
CA ILE A 259 -12.37 15.27 12.38
C ILE A 259 -13.33 14.82 11.27
N PRO A 260 -12.85 14.16 10.19
CA PRO A 260 -13.71 13.82 9.05
C PRO A 260 -14.86 12.87 9.41
N GLU A 261 -16.05 13.16 8.86
CA GLU A 261 -17.34 12.52 9.14
C GLU A 261 -17.31 10.98 9.17
N SER A 262 -16.50 10.35 8.32
CA SER A 262 -16.33 8.89 8.29
C SER A 262 -15.85 8.24 9.60
N TRP A 263 -15.41 9.03 10.60
CA TRP A 263 -15.20 8.58 11.98
C TRP A 263 -16.38 8.88 12.91
N ILE A 264 -17.05 10.01 12.69
CA ILE A 264 -18.25 10.44 13.42
C ILE A 264 -19.40 9.46 13.16
N GLU A 265 -19.60 9.03 11.91
CA GLU A 265 -20.55 7.96 11.53
C GLU A 265 -20.24 6.63 12.22
N LYS A 266 -18.97 6.24 12.34
CA LYS A 266 -18.56 4.99 13.02
C LYS A 266 -18.88 5.02 14.52
N ILE A 267 -18.77 6.19 15.15
CA ILE A 267 -19.17 6.40 16.55
C ILE A 267 -20.71 6.38 16.66
N LYS A 268 -21.43 7.12 15.82
CA LYS A 268 -22.90 7.20 15.80
C LYS A 268 -23.57 5.83 15.55
N ASN A 269 -22.95 4.93 14.77
CA ASN A 269 -23.46 3.58 14.47
C ASN A 269 -23.02 2.47 15.47
N THR A 270 -22.33 2.80 16.57
CA THR A 270 -21.87 1.77 17.53
C THR A 270 -23.01 1.32 18.47
N PRO A 271 -23.29 0.01 18.63
CA PRO A 271 -24.40 -0.47 19.46
C PRO A 271 -24.17 -0.24 20.96
N ALA A 272 -25.22 0.21 21.65
CA ALA A 272 -25.16 0.65 23.05
C ALA A 272 -24.58 -0.38 24.04
N SER A 273 -24.82 -1.68 23.82
CA SER A 273 -24.30 -2.78 24.68
C SER A 273 -22.78 -2.92 24.67
N ALA A 274 -22.08 -2.41 23.66
CA ALA A 274 -20.62 -2.31 23.58
C ALA A 274 -20.11 -0.85 23.63
N GLY A 275 -21.03 0.12 23.70
CA GLY A 275 -20.82 1.52 23.31
C GLY A 275 -19.59 2.17 23.93
N HIS A 276 -19.56 2.34 25.26
CA HIS A 276 -18.54 3.15 25.91
C HIS A 276 -17.10 2.63 25.70
N PHE A 277 -16.89 1.32 25.59
CA PHE A 277 -15.56 0.76 25.35
C PHE A 277 -15.13 0.91 23.89
N VAL A 278 -16.03 0.65 22.94
CA VAL A 278 -15.75 0.78 21.51
C VAL A 278 -15.54 2.24 21.11
N VAL A 279 -16.38 3.16 21.60
CA VAL A 279 -16.23 4.60 21.36
C VAL A 279 -14.92 5.12 21.98
N ALA A 280 -14.57 4.72 23.20
CA ALA A 280 -13.27 5.06 23.80
C ALA A 280 -12.08 4.52 22.97
N ALA A 281 -12.19 3.32 22.40
CA ALA A 281 -11.15 2.76 21.53
C ALA A 281 -11.03 3.49 20.17
N ILE A 282 -12.15 3.96 19.60
CA ILE A 282 -12.13 4.81 18.38
C ILE A 282 -11.47 6.16 18.71
N LEU A 283 -11.87 6.81 19.80
CA LEU A 283 -11.27 8.08 20.25
C LEU A 283 -9.78 7.93 20.56
N TYR A 284 -9.36 6.80 21.11
CA TYR A 284 -7.96 6.50 21.37
C TYR A 284 -7.13 6.42 20.08
N LYS A 285 -7.72 5.95 18.96
CA LYS A 285 -7.08 6.01 17.64
C LYS A 285 -6.98 7.45 17.13
N ILE A 286 -8.03 8.28 17.30
CA ILE A 286 -8.02 9.70 16.92
C ILE A 286 -7.00 10.51 17.75
N ALA A 287 -6.92 10.27 19.06
CA ALA A 287 -5.98 10.92 19.98
C ALA A 287 -4.51 10.46 19.84
N THR A 288 -4.21 9.55 18.90
CA THR A 288 -2.87 8.98 18.69
C THR A 288 -1.74 10.04 18.58
N PRO A 289 -1.89 11.16 17.86
CA PRO A 289 -0.84 12.19 17.79
C PRO A 289 -0.55 12.82 19.16
N GLY A 290 -1.59 13.14 19.93
CA GLY A 290 -1.47 13.69 21.29
C GLY A 290 -0.80 12.70 22.25
N ARG A 291 -1.18 11.41 22.18
CA ARG A 291 -0.55 10.32 22.94
C ARG A 291 0.94 10.16 22.65
N TYR A 292 1.37 10.32 21.40
CA TYR A 292 2.80 10.32 21.08
C TYR A 292 3.50 11.58 21.58
N ALA A 293 2.90 12.76 21.44
CA ALA A 293 3.44 14.01 21.96
C ALA A 293 3.65 13.98 23.49
N THR A 294 2.68 13.50 24.27
CA THR A 294 2.83 13.36 25.74
C THR A 294 3.88 12.32 26.11
N THR A 295 4.02 11.25 25.33
CA THR A 295 5.06 10.23 25.55
C THR A 295 6.46 10.81 25.29
N LEU A 296 6.65 11.58 24.21
CA LEU A 296 7.91 12.26 23.91
C LEU A 296 8.27 13.30 24.98
N ALA A 297 7.30 14.11 25.41
CA ALA A 297 7.47 15.06 26.50
C ALA A 297 7.82 14.36 27.84
N GLY A 298 7.17 13.23 28.15
CA GLY A 298 7.48 12.41 29.32
C GLY A 298 8.91 11.82 29.29
N ILE A 299 9.39 11.40 28.12
CA ILE A 299 10.77 10.93 27.92
C ILE A 299 11.77 12.09 28.08
N GLN A 300 11.50 13.26 27.50
CA GLN A 300 12.32 14.47 27.68
C GLN A 300 12.39 14.89 29.15
N LEU A 301 11.25 14.88 29.85
CA LEU A 301 11.18 15.17 31.28
C LEU A 301 11.94 14.15 32.12
N ALA A 302 11.84 12.85 31.81
CA ALA A 302 12.62 11.80 32.49
C ALA A 302 14.13 12.01 32.32
N PHE A 303 14.60 12.35 31.11
CA PHE A 303 16.01 12.73 30.90
C PHE A 303 16.39 14.02 31.63
N TRP A 304 15.50 15.02 31.72
CA TRP A 304 15.74 16.24 32.49
C TRP A 304 15.79 16.01 34.00
N ILE A 305 15.03 15.05 34.53
CA ILE A 305 15.06 14.66 35.95
C ILE A 305 16.33 13.85 36.25
N LEU A 306 16.64 12.83 35.44
CA LEU A 306 17.83 11.99 35.62
C LEU A 306 19.13 12.81 35.44
N GLY A 307 19.17 13.71 34.45
CA GLY A 307 20.28 14.64 34.24
C GLY A 307 20.42 15.72 35.33
N ARG A 308 19.38 15.95 36.14
CA ARG A 308 19.40 16.77 37.37
C ARG A 308 19.47 15.90 38.64
N ARG A 309 20.06 14.70 38.50
CA ARG A 309 20.42 13.79 39.59
C ARG A 309 21.84 13.19 39.43
N LEU A 310 22.54 13.60 38.38
CA LEU A 310 23.88 13.15 37.95
C LEU A 310 24.83 14.35 37.76
N ARG A 311 24.51 15.48 38.38
CA ARG A 311 25.23 16.76 38.41
C ARG A 311 24.93 17.44 39.74
#